data_AF-A0A0Q9XAD3-F1
#
_entry.id   AF-A0A0Q9XAD3-F1
#
_cell.length_a   1.000
_cell.length_b   1.000
_cell.length_c   1.000
_cell.angle_alpha   90.00
_cell.angle_beta   90.00
_cell.angle_gamma   90.00
#
_symmetry.space_group_name_H-M   'P 1'
#
loop_
_entity.id
_entity.type
_entity.pdbx_description
1 polymer ?
#
loop_
_entity_poly.entity_id
_entity_poly.type
_entity_poly.pdbx_seq_one_letter_code
_entity_poly.pdbx_strand_id
1 'polypeptide(L)'
;MRLMKCCCCVSLQFGTMLFGCIFGLMDFYLGSLGIYYVTRDKMPHVFVKFFDKMDARYCVFWFSVIFYLMAFSDLLLITGAMTKNTSCLGPWLIVNFIVLICTIATALLSAIAVLRIGILMYAMLVVNSFYDELTS
;
A
#
# COMPACT_ATOMS: atom_id res chain seq x y z
N MET A 1 1.62 25.54 -1.18
CA MET A 1 1.57 25.98 0.24
C MET A 1 2.78 25.39 0.97
N ARG A 2 3.59 26.22 1.65
CA ARG A 2 4.83 25.84 2.34
C ARG A 2 4.54 25.06 3.64
N LEU A 3 4.28 23.75 3.54
CA LEU A 3 4.53 22.81 4.65
C LEU A 3 6.01 22.36 4.72
N MET A 4 6.81 22.81 3.74
CA MET A 4 8.16 22.35 3.40
C MET A 4 9.29 22.74 4.37
N LYS A 5 9.04 23.46 5.47
CA LYS A 5 10.13 24.00 6.32
C LYS A 5 10.11 23.58 7.79
N CYS A 6 9.15 22.77 8.24
CA CYS A 6 9.05 22.43 9.67
C CYS A 6 9.44 20.99 10.06
N CYS A 7 9.64 20.07 9.11
CA CYS A 7 10.19 18.73 9.37
C CYS A 7 11.55 18.53 8.66
N CYS A 8 12.51 19.39 9.00
CA CYS A 8 13.83 19.52 8.41
C CYS A 8 14.87 18.47 8.86
N CYS A 9 14.65 17.17 8.64
CA CYS A 9 15.78 16.20 8.76
C CYS A 9 15.82 15.10 7.70
N VAL A 10 14.75 14.86 6.95
CA VAL A 10 14.70 13.77 5.96
C VAL A 10 14.33 14.38 4.62
N SER A 11 15.15 14.15 3.58
CA SER A 11 14.80 14.60 2.23
C SER A 11 13.46 13.98 1.83
N LEU A 12 12.58 14.73 1.17
CA LEU A 12 11.29 14.22 0.71
C LEU A 12 11.44 12.95 -0.14
N GLN A 13 12.55 12.88 -0.88
CA GLN A 13 12.99 11.70 -1.61
C GLN A 13 13.20 10.48 -0.70
N PHE A 14 13.91 10.64 0.43
CA PHE A 14 14.13 9.57 1.38
C PHE A 14 12.84 9.16 2.10
N GLY A 15 11.97 10.12 2.43
CA GLY A 15 10.64 9.83 2.98
C GLY A 15 9.79 8.97 2.03
N THR A 16 9.75 9.36 0.76
CA THR A 16 9.03 8.63 -0.30
C THR A 16 9.60 7.22 -0.49
N MET A 17 10.92 7.08 -0.52
CA MET A 17 11.60 5.78 -0.62
C MET A 17 11.32 4.88 0.59
N LEU A 18 11.34 5.44 1.80
CA LEU A 18 11.09 4.70 3.03
C LEU A 18 9.65 4.18 3.09
N PHE A 19 8.67 4.96 2.65
CA PHE A 19 7.29 4.47 2.53
C PHE A 19 7.17 3.34 1.52
N GLY A 20 7.76 3.47 0.33
CA GLY A 20 7.77 2.39 -0.66
C GLY A 20 8.38 1.10 -0.12
N CYS A 21 9.49 1.20 0.61
CA CYS A 21 10.12 0.01 1.22
C CYS A 21 9.24 -0.64 2.29
N ILE A 22 8.64 0.15 3.19
CA ILE A 22 7.81 -0.40 4.28
C ILE A 22 6.54 -1.03 3.74
N PHE A 23 5.80 -0.33 2.87
CA PHE A 23 4.58 -0.87 2.27
C PHE A 23 4.89 -2.08 1.39
N GLY A 24 5.92 -1.98 0.53
CA GLY A 24 6.29 -3.07 -0.37
C GLY A 24 6.71 -4.34 0.36
N LEU A 25 7.48 -4.23 1.45
CA LEU A 25 7.84 -5.40 2.26
C LEU A 25 6.64 -6.02 2.96
N MET A 26 5.72 -5.20 3.49
CA MET A 26 4.52 -5.69 4.16
C MET A 26 3.58 -6.38 3.17
N ASP A 27 3.36 -5.79 2.01
CA ASP A 27 2.51 -6.36 0.96
C ASP A 27 3.12 -7.64 0.37
N PHE A 28 4.45 -7.67 0.16
CA PHE A 28 5.13 -8.89 -0.27
C PHE A 28 5.02 -10.01 0.78
N TYR A 29 5.18 -9.68 2.07
CA TYR A 29 5.01 -10.63 3.17
C TYR A 29 3.57 -11.19 3.21
N LEU A 30 2.56 -10.32 3.17
CA LEU A 30 1.15 -10.73 3.16
C LEU A 30 0.80 -11.55 1.92
N GLY A 31 1.28 -11.16 0.74
CA GLY A 31 1.15 -11.92 -0.50
C GLY A 31 1.72 -13.33 -0.37
N SER A 32 2.97 -13.45 0.10
CA SER A 32 3.65 -14.75 0.28
C SER A 32 2.95 -15.66 1.29
N LEU A 33 2.42 -15.08 2.38
CA LEU A 33 1.67 -15.80 3.40
C LEU A 33 0.32 -16.30 2.86
N GLY A 34 -0.33 -15.53 1.99
CA GLY A 34 -1.50 -15.96 1.24
C GLY A 34 -1.21 -17.16 0.32
N ILE A 35 -0.16 -17.11 -0.50
CA ILE A 35 0.25 -18.25 -1.35
C ILE A 35 0.60 -19.47 -0.50
N TYR A 36 1.30 -19.27 0.62
CA TYR A 36 1.66 -20.34 1.54
C TYR A 36 0.43 -21.08 2.06
N TYR A 37 -0.63 -20.36 2.48
CA TYR A 37 -1.87 -20.99 2.93
C TYR A 37 -2.62 -21.72 1.82
N VAL A 38 -2.63 -21.18 0.60
CA VAL A 38 -3.23 -21.85 -0.56
C VAL A 38 -2.49 -23.14 -0.91
N THR A 39 -1.15 -23.10 -0.92
CA THR A 39 -0.31 -24.23 -1.34
C THR A 39 -0.25 -25.36 -0.31
N ARG A 40 -0.23 -25.02 0.98
CA ARG A 40 -0.15 -26.00 2.08
C ARG A 40 -1.51 -26.55 2.49
N ASP A 41 -2.59 -26.00 1.96
CA ASP A 41 -3.97 -26.34 2.33
C ASP A 41 -4.26 -26.26 3.84
N LYS A 42 -3.51 -25.38 4.53
CA LYS A 42 -3.63 -25.14 5.97
C LYS A 42 -4.26 -23.77 6.21
N MET A 43 -5.50 -23.62 5.76
CA MET A 43 -6.22 -22.36 5.95
C MET A 43 -6.69 -22.23 7.41
N PRO A 44 -6.40 -21.11 8.08
CA PRO A 44 -6.93 -20.86 9.42
C PRO A 44 -8.46 -20.90 9.39
N HIS A 45 -9.08 -21.53 10.39
CA HIS A 45 -10.54 -21.64 10.50
C HIS A 45 -11.27 -20.30 10.43
N VAL A 46 -10.62 -19.21 10.84
CA VAL A 46 -11.15 -17.84 10.74
C VAL A 46 -11.42 -17.44 9.28
N PHE A 47 -10.51 -17.77 8.35
CA PHE A 47 -10.68 -17.42 6.93
C PHE A 47 -11.75 -18.30 6.27
N VAL A 48 -11.79 -19.59 6.61
CA VAL A 48 -12.83 -20.51 6.10
C VAL A 48 -14.21 -20.03 6.54
N LYS A 49 -14.36 -19.63 7.81
CA LYS A 49 -15.63 -19.12 8.34
C LYS A 49 -16.00 -17.73 7.79
N PHE A 50 -15.01 -16.88 7.49
CA PHE A 50 -15.25 -15.58 6.87
C PHE A 50 -15.74 -15.73 5.42
N PHE A 51 -15.18 -16.70 4.69
CA PHE A 51 -15.56 -17.02 3.32
C PHE A 51 -16.56 -18.18 3.24
N ASP A 52 -17.37 -18.45 4.25
CA ASP A 52 -18.25 -19.64 4.27
C ASP A 52 -19.23 -19.73 3.07
N LYS A 53 -19.52 -18.60 2.42
CA LYS A 53 -20.35 -18.52 1.20
C LYS A 53 -19.56 -18.52 -0.12
N MET A 54 -18.23 -18.49 -0.09
CA MET A 54 -17.35 -18.47 -1.27
C MET A 54 -16.22 -19.48 -1.12
N ASP A 55 -15.57 -19.79 -2.24
CA ASP A 55 -14.45 -20.72 -2.19
C ASP A 55 -13.22 -20.02 -1.59
N ALA A 56 -13.01 -20.21 -0.27
CA ALA A 56 -12.01 -19.49 0.53
C ALA A 56 -10.61 -19.54 -0.08
N ARG A 57 -10.26 -20.64 -0.76
CA ARG A 57 -8.97 -20.77 -1.43
C ARG A 57 -8.80 -19.80 -2.58
N TYR A 58 -9.81 -19.69 -3.44
CA TYR A 58 -9.79 -18.76 -4.56
C TYR A 58 -9.76 -17.32 -4.07
N CYS A 59 -10.53 -16.98 -3.03
CA CYS A 59 -10.48 -15.65 -2.43
C CYS A 59 -9.07 -15.32 -1.90
N VAL A 60 -8.46 -16.20 -1.09
CA VAL A 60 -7.13 -15.94 -0.52
C VAL A 60 -6.05 -15.88 -1.61
N PHE A 61 -6.17 -16.69 -2.67
CA PHE A 61 -5.30 -16.61 -3.84
C PHE A 61 -5.40 -15.26 -4.55
N TRP A 62 -6.61 -14.79 -4.85
CA TRP A 62 -6.81 -13.48 -5.50
C TRP A 62 -6.36 -12.32 -4.62
N PHE A 63 -6.60 -12.37 -3.31
CA PHE A 63 -6.06 -11.38 -2.38
C PHE A 63 -4.54 -11.36 -2.41
N SER A 64 -3.89 -12.53 -2.44
CA SER A 64 -2.44 -12.62 -2.56
C SER A 64 -1.92 -12.00 -3.86
N VAL A 65 -2.57 -12.26 -5.00
CA VAL A 65 -2.23 -11.64 -6.29
C VAL A 65 -2.35 -10.11 -6.22
N ILE A 66 -3.41 -9.59 -5.59
CA ILE A 66 -3.57 -8.15 -5.39
C ILE A 66 -2.44 -7.57 -4.54
N PHE A 67 -2.05 -8.25 -3.45
CA PHE A 67 -0.90 -7.81 -2.63
C PHE A 67 0.41 -7.79 -3.41
N TYR A 68 0.65 -8.75 -4.30
CA TYR A 68 1.82 -8.70 -5.19
C TYR A 68 1.78 -7.53 -6.17
N LEU A 69 0.60 -7.20 -6.71
CA LEU A 69 0.42 -6.03 -7.56
C LEU A 69 0.66 -4.73 -6.77
N MET A 70 0.24 -4.65 -5.50
CA MET A 70 0.53 -3.50 -4.63
C MET A 70 2.03 -3.39 -4.33
N ALA A 71 2.70 -4.50 -4.03
CA ALA A 71 4.15 -4.52 -3.85
C ALA A 71 4.90 -4.07 -5.13
N PHE A 72 4.40 -4.42 -6.32
CA PHE A 72 4.95 -3.91 -7.58
C PHE A 72 4.73 -2.41 -7.75
N SER A 73 3.56 -1.90 -7.36
CA SER A 73 3.30 -0.46 -7.31
C SER A 73 4.30 0.24 -6.39
N ASP A 74 4.60 -0.31 -5.22
CA ASP A 74 5.58 0.26 -4.29
C ASP A 74 7.01 0.25 -4.85
N LEU A 75 7.37 -0.75 -5.66
CA LEU A 75 8.65 -0.76 -6.39
C LEU A 75 8.70 0.39 -7.43
N LEU A 76 7.59 0.70 -8.09
CA LEU A 76 7.50 1.87 -8.98
C LEU A 76 7.68 3.17 -8.19
N LEU A 77 7.17 3.25 -6.96
CA LEU A 77 7.39 4.41 -6.09
C LEU A 77 8.87 4.59 -5.75
N ILE A 78 9.55 3.52 -5.32
CA ILE A 78 10.99 3.54 -5.01
C ILE A 78 11.79 3.95 -6.25
N THR A 79 11.47 3.36 -7.40
CA THR A 79 12.16 3.66 -8.66
C THR A 79 11.92 5.11 -9.07
N GLY A 80 10.68 5.60 -9.00
CA GLY A 80 10.33 6.99 -9.27
C GLY A 80 11.03 7.99 -8.35
N ALA A 81 11.19 7.63 -7.07
CA ALA A 81 11.95 8.41 -6.10
C ALA A 81 13.45 8.43 -6.42
N MET A 82 14.03 7.33 -6.90
CA MET A 82 15.45 7.28 -7.30
C MET A 82 15.73 8.03 -8.60
N THR A 83 14.90 7.80 -9.63
CA THR A 83 15.10 8.39 -10.97
C THR A 83 14.52 9.78 -11.09
N LYS A 84 13.88 10.33 -10.05
CA LYS A 84 13.19 11.63 -10.07
C LYS A 84 12.22 11.73 -11.26
N ASN A 85 11.49 10.63 -11.53
CA ASN A 85 10.59 10.54 -12.68
C ASN A 85 9.13 10.55 -12.20
N THR A 86 8.40 11.60 -12.58
CA THR A 86 6.99 11.83 -12.24
C THR A 86 6.06 10.76 -12.82
N SER A 87 6.42 10.14 -13.95
CA SER A 87 5.61 9.10 -14.60
C SER A 87 5.44 7.84 -13.75
N CYS A 88 6.34 7.58 -12.79
CA CYS A 88 6.23 6.43 -11.88
C CYS A 88 5.49 6.77 -10.57
N LEU A 89 5.53 8.04 -10.16
CA LEU A 89 4.89 8.54 -8.92
C LEU A 89 3.37 8.68 -9.08
N GLY A 90 2.91 9.14 -10.24
CA GLY A 90 1.47 9.34 -10.53
C GLY A 90 0.63 8.06 -10.41
N PRO A 91 1.01 6.95 -11.07
CA PRO A 91 0.29 5.68 -10.95
C PRO A 91 0.19 5.17 -9.51
N TRP A 92 1.26 5.33 -8.71
CA TRP A 92 1.25 4.91 -7.31
C TRP A 92 0.21 5.69 -6.48
N LEU A 93 0.12 7.02 -6.70
CA LEU A 93 -0.89 7.87 -6.04
C LEU A 93 -2.32 7.42 -6.39
N ILE A 94 -2.58 7.11 -7.66
CA ILE A 94 -3.91 6.67 -8.12
C ILE A 94 -4.29 5.34 -7.47
N VAL A 95 -3.38 4.36 -7.48
CA VAL A 95 -3.62 3.04 -6.87
C VAL A 95 -3.91 3.18 -5.37
N ASN A 96 -3.08 3.94 -4.65
CA ASN A 96 -3.26 4.13 -3.21
C ASN A 96 -4.49 4.96 -2.87
N PHE A 97 -4.93 5.86 -3.75
CA PHE A 97 -6.19 6.58 -3.60
C PHE A 97 -7.40 5.64 -3.71
N ILE A 98 -7.37 4.69 -4.64
CA ILE A 98 -8.43 3.65 -4.74
C ILE A 98 -8.44 2.78 -3.48
N VAL A 99 -7.26 2.35 -3.00
CA VAL A 99 -7.13 1.57 -1.75
C VAL A 99 -7.65 2.36 -0.56
N LEU A 100 -7.42 3.68 -0.50
CA LEU A 100 -7.97 4.55 0.52
C LEU A 100 -9.51 4.50 0.52
N ILE A 101 -10.15 4.68 -0.64
CA ILE A 101 -11.61 4.63 -0.77
C ILE A 101 -12.16 3.29 -0.29
N CYS A 102 -11.56 2.18 -0.71
CA CYS A 102 -11.94 0.84 -0.25
C CYS A 102 -11.77 0.69 1.26
N THR A 103 -10.70 1.25 1.83
CA THR A 103 -10.41 1.18 3.27
C THR A 103 -11.38 2.05 4.08
N ILE A 104 -11.80 3.20 3.56
CA ILE A 104 -12.84 4.05 4.17
C ILE A 104 -14.16 3.29 4.25
N ALA A 105 -14.54 2.55 3.20
CA ALA A 105 -15.74 1.71 3.24
C ALA A 105 -15.65 0.63 4.34
N THR A 106 -14.45 0.14 4.62
CA THR A 106 -14.22 -0.86 5.70
C THR A 106 -13.98 -0.23 7.08
N ALA A 107 -13.78 1.08 7.18
CA ALA A 107 -13.51 1.76 8.45
C ALA A 107 -14.68 1.71 9.43
N LEU A 108 -15.91 1.61 8.91
CA LEU A 108 -17.13 1.41 9.70
C LEU A 108 -17.12 0.06 10.46
N LEU A 109 -16.33 -0.91 10.01
CA LEU A 109 -16.27 -2.26 10.57
C LEU A 109 -15.09 -2.48 11.54
N SER A 110 -14.07 -1.63 11.55
CA SER A 110 -12.87 -1.85 12.36
C SER A 110 -12.10 -0.58 12.70
N ALA A 111 -11.82 -0.38 13.99
CA ALA A 111 -10.97 0.71 14.47
C ALA A 111 -9.52 0.63 13.92
N ILE A 112 -9.04 -0.56 13.58
CA ILE A 112 -7.70 -0.76 12.99
C ILE A 112 -7.63 -0.14 11.59
N ALA A 113 -8.75 -0.12 10.85
CA ALA A 113 -8.81 0.50 9.53
C ALA A 113 -8.68 2.03 9.60
N VAL A 114 -9.09 2.66 10.70
CA VAL A 114 -8.92 4.12 10.91
C VAL A 114 -7.44 4.50 11.02
N LEU A 115 -6.65 3.71 11.76
CA LEU A 115 -5.19 3.91 11.84
C LEU A 115 -4.54 3.77 10.46
N ARG A 116 -4.96 2.76 9.69
CA ARG A 116 -4.46 2.52 8.32
C ARG A 116 -4.76 3.70 7.39
N ILE A 117 -5.95 4.30 7.49
CA ILE A 117 -6.32 5.51 6.73
C ILE A 117 -5.38 6.67 7.07
N GLY A 118 -5.11 6.90 8.36
CA GLY A 118 -4.19 7.97 8.79
C GLY A 118 -2.78 7.82 8.20
N ILE A 119 -2.24 6.60 8.23
CA ILE A 119 -0.91 6.31 7.67
C ILE A 119 -0.90 6.48 6.14
N LEU A 120 -1.92 5.95 5.44
CA LEU A 120 -2.03 6.09 3.98
C LEU A 120 -2.17 7.55 3.54
N MET A 121 -3.03 8.32 4.22
CA MET A 121 -3.20 9.75 3.97
C MET A 121 -1.89 10.51 4.14
N TYR A 122 -1.14 10.23 5.21
CA TYR A 122 0.16 10.84 5.43
C TYR A 122 1.17 10.48 4.33
N ALA A 123 1.24 9.20 3.95
CA ALA A 123 2.12 8.74 2.88
C ALA A 123 1.78 9.42 1.54
N MET A 124 0.50 9.51 1.18
CA MET A 124 0.06 10.21 -0.03
C MET A 124 0.40 11.71 0.00
N LEU A 125 0.28 12.38 1.15
CA LEU A 125 0.67 13.78 1.29
C LEU A 125 2.18 13.98 1.06
N VAL A 126 3.02 13.10 1.61
CA VAL A 126 4.48 13.15 1.41
C VAL A 126 4.83 12.94 -0.06
N VAL A 127 4.24 11.92 -0.68
CA VAL A 127 4.50 11.56 -2.09
C VAL A 127 3.98 12.65 -3.04
N ASN A 128 2.78 13.20 -2.79
CA ASN A 128 2.24 14.29 -3.58
C ASN A 128 3.08 15.56 -3.46
N SER A 129 3.58 15.86 -2.27
CA SER A 129 4.50 16.99 -2.08
C SER A 129 5.80 16.81 -2.88
N PHE A 130 6.29 15.58 -3.02
CA PHE A 130 7.48 15.27 -3.82
C PHE A 130 7.19 15.36 -5.32
N TYR A 131 6.00 14.91 -5.72
CA TYR A 131 5.51 15.05 -7.09
C TYR A 131 5.39 16.53 -7.52
N ASP A 132 4.85 17.38 -6.65
CA ASP A 132 4.76 18.83 -6.88
C ASP A 132 6.15 19.48 -6.99
N GLU A 133 7.12 19.06 -6.18
CA GLU A 133 8.51 19.54 -6.24
C GLU A 133 9.21 19.14 -7.55
N LEU A 134 8.85 18.00 -8.13
CA LEU A 134 9.39 17.50 -9.40
C LEU A 134 8.74 18.10 -10.65
N THR A 135 7.53 18.66 -10.51
CA THR A 135 6.76 19.25 -11.61
C THR A 135 6.83 20.77 -11.64
N SER A 136 7.30 21.41 -10.57
CA SER A 136 7.57 22.85 -10.48
C SER A 136 8.93 23.24 -11.05
#